data_AF-A0A9E2Q5Q1-F1
#
_entry.id   AF-A0A9E2Q5Q1-F1
#
_cell.length_a   1.000
_cell.length_b   1.000
_cell.length_c   1.000
_cell.angle_alpha   90.00
_cell.angle_beta   90.00
_cell.angle_gamma   90.00
#
_symmetry.space_group_name_H-M   'P 1'
#
loop_
_entity.id
_entity.type
_entity.pdbx_description
1 polymer ?
#
loop_
_entity_poly.entity_id
_entity_poly.type
_entity_poly.pdbx_seq_one_letter_code
_entity_poly.pdbx_strand_id
1 'polypeptide(L)' 'MTYLPITATFIDEVTADIPSQNWGHREWAQEFQTFADTGIDTVVMIRSGLGERLAFP' A
#
# COMPACT_ATOMS: atom_id res chain seq x y z
N MET A 1 -4.68 5.62 -28.49
CA MET A 1 -4.07 4.49 -27.76
C MET A 1 -4.96 4.21 -26.55
N THR A 2 -5.43 2.98 -26.38
CA THR A 2 -6.13 2.56 -25.16
C THR A 2 -5.09 2.02 -24.19
N TYR A 3 -4.80 2.78 -23.14
CA TYR A 3 -3.92 2.33 -22.06
C TYR A 3 -4.66 1.33 -21.18
N LEU A 4 -3.93 0.37 -20.62
CA LEU A 4 -4.46 -0.48 -19.57
C LEU A 4 -4.56 0.36 -18.27
N PRO A 5 -5.70 0.31 -17.57
CA PRO A 5 -5.84 0.97 -16.28
C PRO A 5 -4.92 0.31 -15.24
N ILE A 6 -4.47 1.09 -14.27
CA ILE A 6 -3.82 0.55 -13.07
C ILE A 6 -4.93 0.06 -12.15
N THR A 7 -4.93 -1.24 -11.86
CA THR A 7 -5.93 -1.87 -10.95
C THR A 7 -5.30 -2.41 -9.66
N ALA A 8 -3.98 -2.30 -9.52
CA ALA A 8 -3.26 -2.78 -8.36
C ALA A 8 -2.21 -1.79 -7.86
N THR A 9 -1.96 -1.78 -6.56
CA THR A 9 -0.89 -0.97 -5.95
C THR A 9 -0.14 -1.73 -4.86
N PHE A 10 1.11 -1.33 -4.63
CA PHE A 10 1.89 -1.83 -3.49
C PHE A 10 1.58 -1.01 -2.24
N ILE A 11 1.47 -1.71 -1.12
CA ILE A 11 1.66 -1.11 0.21
C ILE A 11 3.16 -1.24 0.50
N ASP A 12 3.88 -0.12 0.51
CA ASP A 12 5.32 -0.10 0.80
C ASP A 12 5.57 -0.19 2.31
N GLU A 13 5.25 -1.36 2.87
CA GLU A 13 5.65 -1.74 4.21
C GLU A 13 6.27 -3.13 4.13
N VAL A 14 7.38 -3.43 4.80
CA VAL A 14 8.25 -2.54 5.61
C VAL A 14 9.07 -1.60 4.72
N THR A 15 9.03 -0.29 4.94
CA THR A 15 9.77 0.69 4.12
C THR A 15 11.29 0.48 4.16
N ALA A 16 11.95 0.70 3.02
CA ALA A 16 13.41 0.61 2.88
C ALA A 16 14.06 1.97 2.63
N ASP A 17 13.51 2.73 1.68
CA ASP A 17 14.07 3.98 1.14
C ASP A 17 13.04 5.12 1.06
N ILE A 18 11.74 4.82 1.24
CA ILE A 18 10.66 5.81 1.34
C ILE A 18 10.31 6.03 2.83
N PRO A 19 10.30 7.27 3.35
CA PRO A 19 9.89 7.54 4.73
C PRO A 19 8.44 7.12 5.00
N SER A 20 8.18 6.45 6.13
CA SER A 20 6.81 6.11 6.53
C SER A 20 6.00 7.38 6.80
N GLN A 21 4.73 7.36 6.41
CA GLN A 21 3.77 8.43 6.71
C GLN A 21 3.24 8.37 8.14
N ASN A 22 3.62 7.35 8.93
CA ASN A 22 3.14 7.08 10.29
C ASN A 22 1.61 6.94 10.37
N TRP A 23 1.00 6.33 9.35
CA TRP A 23 -0.45 6.14 9.26
C TRP A 23 -0.96 5.06 10.21
N GLY A 24 -2.07 5.35 10.88
CA GLY A 24 -2.84 4.38 11.64
C GLY A 24 -4.03 3.84 10.83
N HIS A 25 -4.91 3.09 11.50
CA HIS A 25 -6.09 2.50 10.86
C HIS A 25 -7.00 3.50 10.15
N ARG A 26 -7.11 4.74 10.67
CA ARG A 26 -8.00 5.76 10.11
C ARG A 26 -7.49 6.28 8.78
N GLU A 27 -6.20 6.61 8.71
CA GLU A 27 -5.56 7.09 7.50
C GLU A 27 -5.55 5.99 6.43
N TRP A 28 -5.24 4.75 6.81
CA TRP A 28 -5.34 3.60 5.89
C TRP A 28 -6.75 3.33 5.38
N ALA A 29 -7.78 3.44 6.24
CA ALA A 29 -9.17 3.26 5.81
C ALA A 29 -9.59 4.31 4.77
N GLN A 30 -9.16 5.56 4.96
CA GLN A 30 -9.39 6.61 3.98
C GLN A 30 -8.66 6.31 2.66
N GLU A 31 -7.42 5.84 2.71
CA GLU A 31 -6.64 5.52 1.51
C GLU A 31 -7.23 4.33 0.73
N PHE A 32 -7.70 3.29 1.41
CA PHE A 32 -8.38 2.17 0.74
C PHE A 32 -9.68 2.60 0.04
N GLN A 33 -10.39 3.59 0.57
CA GLN A 33 -11.53 4.17 -0.13
C GLN A 33 -11.08 4.90 -1.41
N THR A 34 -10.00 5.69 -1.33
CA THR A 34 -9.40 6.35 -2.50
C THR A 34 -8.98 5.32 -3.57
N PHE A 35 -8.39 4.18 -3.17
CA PHE A 35 -8.05 3.09 -4.09
C PHE A 35 -9.28 2.52 -4.79
N ALA A 36 -10.32 2.18 -4.04
CA ALA A 36 -11.57 1.67 -4.61
C ALA A 36 -12.22 2.67 -5.57
N ASP A 37 -12.28 3.95 -5.19
CA ASP A 37 -12.88 5.03 -5.99
C ASP A 37 -12.10 5.29 -7.30
N THR A 38 -10.80 4.97 -7.32
CA THR A 38 -9.93 5.12 -8.50
C THR A 38 -9.83 3.87 -9.36
N GLY A 39 -10.48 2.77 -8.97
CA GLY A 39 -10.49 1.51 -9.72
C GLY A 39 -9.35 0.54 -9.39
N ILE A 40 -8.64 0.76 -8.27
CA ILE A 40 -7.70 -0.21 -7.72
C ILE A 40 -8.50 -1.25 -6.92
N ASP A 41 -8.40 -2.52 -7.31
CA ASP A 41 -9.07 -3.66 -6.67
C ASP A 41 -8.12 -4.59 -5.90
N THR A 42 -6.81 -4.41 -6.10
CA THR A 42 -5.79 -5.29 -5.55
C THR A 42 -4.72 -4.48 -4.82
N VAL A 43 -4.42 -4.87 -3.59
CA VAL A 43 -3.30 -4.32 -2.81
C VAL A 43 -2.31 -5.42 -2.50
N VAL A 44 -1.02 -5.11 -2.68
CA VAL A 44 0.07 -6.07 -2.48
C VAL A 44 1.03 -5.51 -1.44
N MET A 45 1.15 -6.17 -0.28
CA MET A 45 2.21 -5.85 0.66
C MET A 45 3.55 -6.23 0.03
N ILE A 46 4.44 -5.25 -0.19
CA ILE A 46 5.65 -5.47 -0.97
C ILE A 46 6.63 -6.44 -0.29
N ARG A 47 6.60 -6.50 1.06
CA ARG A 47 7.38 -7.45 1.86
C ARG A 47 6.80 -7.60 3.27
N SER A 48 6.75 -8.81 3.80
CA SER A 48 6.27 -9.02 5.18
C SER A 48 7.31 -8.66 6.25
N GLY A 49 8.56 -8.45 5.86
CA GLY A 49 9.66 -8.07 6.76
C GLY A 49 10.90 -7.58 6.01
N LEU A 50 11.79 -6.92 6.75
CA LEU A 50 13.07 -6.41 6.25
C LEU A 50 14.12 -6.39 7.38
N GLY A 51 15.06 -7.34 7.34
CA GLY A 51 16.03 -7.52 8.42
C GLY A 51 15.34 -7.94 9.72
N GLU A 52 15.52 -7.16 10.78
CA GLU A 52 14.91 -7.39 12.10
C GLU A 52 13.50 -6.77 12.26
N ARG A 53 12.92 -6.22 11.18
CA ARG A 53 11.59 -5.56 11.18
C ARG A 53 10.54 -6.44 10.51
N LEU A 54 9.32 -6.43 11.06
CA LEU A 54 8.14 -7.13 10.53
C LEU A 54 6.98 -6.15 10.33
N ALA A 55 6.15 -6.41 9.32
CA ALA A 55 4.94 -5.62 9.03
C ALA A 55 3.70 -6.08 9.85
N PHE A 56 3.86 -7.13 10.65
CA PHE A 56 2.80 -7.76 11.43
C PHE A 56 3.35 -8.22 12.80
N PRO A 57 2.47 -8.50 13.79
CA PRO A 57 2.88 -8.90 15.14
C PRO A 57 3.71 -10.19 15.22
#